data_AF-A0A873B7G5-F1
#
_entry.id   AF-A0A873B7G5-F1
#
_cell.length_a   1.000
_cell.length_b   1.000
_cell.length_c   1.000
_cell.angle_alpha   90.00
_cell.angle_beta   90.00
_cell.angle_gamma   90.00
#
_symmetry.space_group_name_H-M   'P 1'
#
loop_
_entity.id
_entity.type
_entity.pdbx_description
1 polymer ?
#
loop_
_entity_poly.entity_id
_entity_poly.type
_entity_poly.pdbx_seq_one_letter_code
_entity_poly.pdbx_strand_id
1 'polypeptide(L)' 'MTNSTQDSQLHNGLKKTLHDALTAKIQLTSFEAKFLSDMQSKHDLNDSFTWLTQKQRATLEKILAKYGRF' A
#
# COMPACT_ATOMS: atom_id res chain seq x y z
N MET A 1 6.34 20.76 4.18
CA MET A 1 6.31 19.63 5.13
C MET A 1 4.92 19.00 5.07
N THR A 2 4.65 18.12 4.11
CA THR A 2 3.30 17.57 3.86
C THR A 2 3.28 16.07 3.57
N ASN A 3 4.44 15.41 3.47
CA ASN A 3 4.50 14.00 3.11
C ASN A 3 4.03 13.06 4.22
N SER A 4 4.26 13.37 5.50
CA SER A 4 4.04 12.43 6.61
C SER A 4 2.57 11.97 6.76
N THR A 5 1.61 12.86 6.51
CA THR A 5 0.17 12.52 6.62
C THR A 5 -0.28 11.59 5.50
N GLN A 6 0.14 11.86 4.26
CA GLN A 6 -0.18 11.02 3.12
C GLN A 6 0.53 9.66 3.19
N ASP A 7 1.77 9.64 3.66
CA ASP A 7 2.55 8.42 3.90
C ASP A 7 1.85 7.51 4.91
N SER A 8 1.39 8.10 6.02
CA SER A 8 0.65 7.39 7.07
C SER A 8 -0.67 6.82 6.55
N GLN A 9 -1.39 7.57 5.73
CA GLN A 9 -2.63 7.10 5.09
C GLN A 9 -2.37 5.92 4.14
N LEU A 10 -1.35 6.04 3.28
CA LEU A 10 -0.94 4.97 2.36
C LEU A 10 -0.54 3.71 3.13
N HIS A 11 0.25 3.86 4.19
CA HIS A 11 0.74 2.76 4.99
C HIS A 11 -0.40 2.05 5.73
N ASN A 12 -1.33 2.81 6.31
CA ASN A 12 -2.50 2.23 6.96
C ASN A 12 -3.42 1.51 5.96
N GLY A 13 -3.67 2.14 4.80
CA GLY A 13 -4.46 1.53 3.72
C GLY A 13 -3.82 0.23 3.22
N LEU A 14 -2.51 0.22 3.04
CA LEU A 14 -1.71 -0.95 2.66
C LEU A 14 -1.86 -2.09 3.66
N LYS A 15 -1.60 -1.83 4.95
CA LYS A 15 -1.73 -2.82 6.03
C LYS A 15 -3.14 -3.41 6.09
N LYS A 16 -4.16 -2.57 5.97
CA LYS A 16 -5.56 -3.00 6.01
C LYS A 16 -5.92 -3.87 4.80
N THR A 17 -5.48 -3.49 3.60
CA THR A 17 -5.70 -4.26 2.37
C THR A 17 -5.05 -5.65 2.48
N LEU A 18 -3.80 -5.72 2.94
CA LEU A 18 -3.12 -7.00 3.13
C LEU A 18 -3.79 -7.87 4.20
N HIS A 19 -4.22 -7.28 5.32
CA HIS A 19 -4.95 -8.00 6.36
C HIS A 19 -6.31 -8.55 5.87
N ASP A 20 -7.06 -7.76 5.10
CA ASP A 20 -8.33 -8.22 4.52
C ASP A 20 -8.11 -9.33 3.49
N ALA A 21 -7.01 -9.30 2.75
CA ALA A 21 -6.64 -10.37 1.84
C ALA A 21 -6.27 -11.66 2.60
N LEU A 22 -5.50 -11.54 3.69
CA LEU A 22 -5.14 -12.67 4.56
C LEU A 22 -6.37 -13.30 5.25
N THR A 23 -7.35 -12.47 5.60
CA THR A 23 -8.63 -12.92 6.18
C THR A 23 -9.68 -13.29 5.12
N ALA A 24 -9.28 -13.38 3.84
CA ALA A 24 -10.12 -13.73 2.69
C ALA A 24 -11.36 -12.84 2.49
N LYS A 25 -11.38 -11.63 3.07
CA LYS A 25 -12.45 -10.63 2.88
C LYS A 25 -12.38 -9.98 1.51
N ILE A 26 -11.17 -9.89 0.95
CA ILE A 26 -10.93 -9.46 -0.43
C ILE A 26 -10.05 -10.47 -1.14
N GLN A 27 -10.15 -10.52 -2.46
CA GLN A 27 -9.21 -11.25 -3.29
C GLN A 27 -8.31 -10.26 -4.04
N LEU A 28 -7.01 -10.42 -3.82
CA LEU A 28 -5.97 -9.72 -4.57
C LEU A 28 -5.57 -10.59 -5.77
N THR A 29 -5.29 -9.97 -6.90
CA THR A 29 -4.56 -10.64 -7.99
C THR A 29 -3.13 -10.96 -7.55
N SER A 30 -2.49 -11.93 -8.19
CA SER A 30 -1.08 -12.26 -7.92
C SER A 30 -0.15 -11.05 -8.07
N PHE A 31 -0.47 -10.14 -9.00
CA PHE A 31 0.25 -8.88 -9.16
C PHE A 31 0.05 -7.96 -7.96
N GLU A 32 -1.19 -7.70 -7.54
CA GLU A 32 -1.50 -6.81 -6.41
C GLU A 32 -0.89 -7.35 -5.12
N ALA A 33 -1.03 -8.66 -4.84
CA ALA A 33 -0.46 -9.28 -3.65
C ALA A 33 1.07 -9.11 -3.60
N LYS A 34 1.77 -9.40 -4.71
CA LYS A 34 3.22 -9.25 -4.79
C LYS A 34 3.65 -7.79 -4.67
N PHE A 35 2.93 -6.89 -5.34
CA PHE A 35 3.20 -5.45 -5.29
C PHE A 35 3.04 -4.90 -3.87
N LEU A 36 1.90 -5.15 -3.22
CA LEU A 36 1.61 -4.65 -1.87
C LEU A 36 2.59 -5.24 -0.84
N SER A 37 2.94 -6.53 -0.95
CA SER A 37 3.94 -7.15 -0.07
C SER A 37 5.33 -6.52 -0.22
N ASP A 38 5.74 -6.16 -1.45
CA ASP A 38 7.01 -5.44 -1.69
C ASP A 38 6.97 -4.02 -1.10
N MET A 39 5.85 -3.30 -1.26
CA MET A 39 5.67 -1.97 -0.65
C MET A 39 5.75 -2.05 0.88
N GLN A 40 5.11 -3.04 1.50
CA GLN A 40 5.13 -3.22 2.94
C GLN A 40 6.56 -3.54 3.42
N SER A 41 7.22 -4.51 2.80
CA SER A 41 8.57 -4.93 3.19
C SER A 41 9.57 -3.79 3.12
N LYS A 42 9.49 -2.94 2.09
CA LYS A 42 10.37 -1.78 1.95
C LYS A 42 10.00 -0.64 2.89
N HIS A 43 8.71 -0.43 3.17
CA HIS A 43 8.31 0.54 4.19
C HIS A 43 8.83 0.09 5.57
N ASP A 44 8.69 -1.17 5.94
CA ASP A 44 9.18 -1.70 7.22
C ASP A 44 10.71 -1.54 7.39
N LEU A 45 11.46 -1.45 6.29
CA LEU A 45 12.91 -1.20 6.29
C LEU A 45 13.29 0.30 6.30
N ASN A 46 12.52 1.17 5.64
CA ASN A 46 12.87 2.58 5.45
C ASN A 46 12.05 3.56 6.30
N ASP A 47 11.02 3.04 6.97
CA ASP A 47 10.02 3.78 7.75
C ASP A 47 9.34 4.95 7.00
N SER A 48 9.33 4.88 5.66
CA SER A 48 8.65 5.86 4.80
C SER A 48 8.47 5.36 3.37
N PHE A 49 7.63 6.04 2.57
CA PHE A 49 7.55 5.85 1.11
C PHE A 49 8.33 6.89 0.28
N THR A 50 9.34 7.54 0.85
CA THR A 50 10.18 8.52 0.12
C THR A 50 10.91 7.94 -1.10
N TRP A 51 11.11 6.62 -1.12
CA TRP A 51 11.72 5.86 -2.21
C TRP A 51 10.74 5.51 -3.35
N LEU A 52 9.43 5.76 -3.19
CA LEU A 52 8.47 5.49 -4.26
C LEU A 52 8.66 6.46 -5.41
N THR A 53 8.76 5.90 -6.62
CA THR A 53 8.53 6.68 -7.83
C THR A 53 7.06 7.12 -7.91
N GLN A 54 6.80 8.22 -8.60
CA GLN A 54 5.43 8.71 -8.81
C GLN A 54 4.50 7.64 -9.43
N LYS A 55 5.03 6.80 -10.34
CA LYS A 55 4.28 5.69 -10.95
C LYS A 55 3.91 4.61 -9.94
N GLN A 56 4.85 4.23 -9.07
CA GLN A 56 4.58 3.25 -8.01
C GLN A 56 3.58 3.80 -7.01
N ARG A 57 3.71 5.08 -6.63
CA ARG A 57 2.76 5.75 -5.74
C ARG A 57 1.35 5.77 -6.33
N ALA A 58 1.20 6.20 -7.59
CA ALA A 58 -0.11 6.19 -8.26
C ALA A 58 -0.69 4.77 -8.38
N THR A 59 0.16 3.75 -8.56
CA THR A 59 -0.27 2.35 -8.58
C THR A 59 -0.76 1.90 -7.22
N LEU A 60 -0.04 2.25 -6.14
CA LEU A 60 -0.45 1.96 -4.77
C LEU A 60 -1.79 2.63 -4.46
N GLU A 61 -1.91 3.94 -4.69
CA GLU A 61 -3.14 4.71 -4.49
C GLU A 61 -4.32 4.10 -5.25
N LYS A 62 -4.13 3.70 -6.51
CA LYS A 62 -5.18 3.05 -7.33
C LYS A 62 -5.62 1.71 -6.76
N ILE A 63 -4.68 0.88 -6.29
CA ILE A 63 -5.01 -0.42 -5.67
C ILE A 63 -5.78 -0.18 -4.36
N LEU A 64 -5.32 0.74 -3.51
CA LEU A 64 -6.00 1.03 -2.24
C LEU A 64 -7.39 1.61 -2.45
N ALA A 65 -7.57 2.52 -3.42
CA ALA A 65 -8.87 3.10 -3.77
C ALA A 65 -9.85 2.03 -4.27
N LYS A 66 -9.39 1.04 -5.06
CA LYS A 66 -10.21 -0.09 -5.53
C LYS A 66 -10.85 -0.87 -4.37
N TYR A 67 -10.20 -0.93 -3.21
CA TYR A 67 -10.71 -1.62 -2.02
C TYR A 67 -11.26 -0.67 -0.93
N GLY A 68 -11.44 0.62 -1.23
CA GLY A 68 -11.97 1.61 -0.29
C GLY A 68 -11.04 1.91 0.90
N ARG A 69 -9.73 1.95 0.63
CA ARG A 69 -8.66 2.13 1.63
C ARG A 69 -7.83 3.40 1.43
N PHE A 70 -8.19 4.23 0.46
CA PHE A 70 -7.57 5.52 0.12
C PHE A 70 -8.64 6.48 -0.38
#